data_AF-A0A2N9MRS6-F1
#
_entry.id   AF-A0A2N9MRS6-F1
#
_cell.length_a   1.000
_cell.length_b   1.000
_cell.length_c   1.000
_cell.angle_alpha   90.00
_cell.angle_beta   90.00
_cell.angle_gamma   90.00
#
_symmetry.space_group_name_H-M   'P 1'
#
loop_
_entity.id
_entity.type
_entity.pdbx_description
1 polymer ?
#
loop_
_entity_poly.entity_id
_entity_poly.type
_entity_poly.pdbx_seq_one_letter_code
_entity_poly.pdbx_strand_id
1 'polypeptide(L)'
;MVAPNQEGNKGCGIVYPGSMRKAVCGLLLLLHSLVWAQGVHPISGRKYANVMGANGAGWLVRPERETEEQPDAALDAIGIAKGATVADVGAGAGYITSDLLIS
;
A
#
# COMPACT_ATOMS: atom_id res chain seq x y z
N MET A 1 -72.76 -22.79 16.87
CA MET A 1 -71.46 -23.02 16.18
C MET A 1 -70.86 -21.65 15.87
N VAL A 2 -70.00 -21.16 16.77
CA VAL A 2 -69.17 -19.96 16.57
C VAL A 2 -67.73 -20.49 16.51
N ALA A 3 -67.05 -20.26 15.39
CA ALA A 3 -65.67 -20.73 15.19
C ALA A 3 -64.67 -19.93 16.06
N PRO A 4 -63.61 -20.56 16.57
CA PRO A 4 -62.67 -19.92 17.49
C PRO A 4 -61.60 -19.04 16.82
N ASN A 5 -61.33 -17.95 17.53
CA ASN A 5 -60.12 -17.14 17.68
C ASN A 5 -58.89 -17.49 16.82
N GLN A 6 -58.46 -16.55 15.97
CA GLN A 6 -57.16 -16.55 15.29
C GLN A 6 -56.12 -15.84 16.18
N GLU A 7 -55.40 -16.62 17.00
CA GLU A 7 -54.21 -16.14 17.71
C GLU A 7 -53.02 -16.02 16.74
N GLY A 8 -52.95 -14.89 16.04
CA GLY A 8 -51.82 -14.50 15.22
C GLY A 8 -50.66 -13.98 16.07
N ASN A 9 -49.76 -14.91 16.42
CA ASN A 9 -48.31 -14.74 16.62
C ASN A 9 -47.79 -13.29 16.64
N LYS A 10 -47.72 -12.69 17.84
CA LYS A 10 -46.98 -11.43 18.05
C LYS A 10 -45.52 -11.75 18.33
N GLY A 11 -44.80 -12.15 17.27
CA GLY A 11 -43.35 -12.09 17.29
C GLY A 11 -42.94 -10.65 17.57
N CYS A 12 -42.30 -10.41 18.71
CA CYS A 12 -41.64 -9.15 19.05
C CYS A 12 -40.43 -8.98 18.11
N GLY A 13 -40.71 -8.74 16.83
CA GLY A 13 -39.72 -8.26 15.89
C GLY A 13 -39.45 -6.83 16.27
N ILE A 14 -38.24 -6.54 16.74
CA ILE A 14 -37.77 -5.16 16.90
C ILE A 14 -37.72 -4.56 15.48
N VAL A 15 -38.82 -3.94 15.07
CA VAL A 15 -38.90 -3.20 13.81
C VAL A 15 -38.17 -1.88 14.05
N TYR A 16 -36.87 -1.87 13.78
CA TYR A 16 -36.08 -0.64 13.83
C TYR A 16 -36.65 0.33 12.77
N PRO A 17 -37.12 1.54 13.13
CA PRO A 17 -37.58 2.54 12.18
C PRO A 17 -36.52 2.76 11.09
N GLY A 18 -36.94 2.95 9.84
CA GLY A 18 -36.04 3.05 8.68
C GLY A 18 -34.90 4.08 8.82
N SER A 19 -35.06 5.07 9.70
CA SER A 19 -34.02 6.03 10.11
C SER A 19 -32.91 5.39 10.94
N MET A 20 -33.26 4.52 11.90
CA MET A 20 -32.31 3.81 12.78
C MET A 20 -31.52 2.73 12.03
N ARG A 21 -32.12 2.09 11.01
CA ARG A 21 -31.40 1.15 10.13
C ARG A 21 -30.31 1.85 9.30
N LYS A 22 -30.60 3.06 8.81
CA LYS A 22 -29.60 3.89 8.10
C LYS A 22 -28.48 4.37 9.03
N ALA A 23 -28.82 4.75 10.26
CA ALA A 23 -27.84 5.15 11.27
C ALA A 23 -26.89 3.99 11.65
N VAL A 24 -27.43 2.79 11.87
CA VAL A 24 -26.63 1.59 12.18
C VAL A 24 -25.75 1.19 11.01
N CYS A 25 -26.27 1.17 9.78
CA CYS A 25 -25.44 0.90 8.60
C CYS A 25 -24.36 1.97 8.39
N GLY A 26 -24.68 3.25 8.60
CA GLY A 26 -23.71 4.34 8.53
C GLY A 26 -22.60 4.21 9.58
N LEU A 27 -22.96 3.89 10.83
CA LEU A 27 -22.00 3.64 11.90
C LEU A 27 -21.12 2.42 11.63
N LEU A 28 -21.71 1.33 11.10
CA LEU A 28 -20.95 0.16 10.69
C LEU A 28 -19.97 0.51 9.55
N LEU A 29 -20.40 1.25 8.53
CA LEU A 29 -19.51 1.69 7.44
C LEU A 29 -18.35 2.57 7.94
N LEU A 30 -18.63 3.47 8.90
CA LEU A 30 -17.62 4.28 9.58
C LEU A 30 -16.64 3.46 10.42
N LEU A 31 -17.13 2.44 11.14
CA LEU A 31 -16.27 1.53 11.91
C LEU A 31 -15.40 0.68 10.99
N HIS A 32 -15.94 0.21 9.86
CA HIS A 32 -15.17 -0.55 8.88
C HIS A 32 -14.04 0.29 8.27
N SER A 33 -14.26 1.55 7.93
CA SER A 33 -13.19 2.38 7.34
C SER A 33 -12.01 2.61 8.30
N LEU A 34 -12.25 2.67 9.62
CA LEU A 34 -11.20 2.80 10.63
C LEU A 34 -10.34 1.52 10.76
N VAL A 35 -10.90 0.34 10.52
CA VAL A 35 -10.17 -0.94 10.58
C VAL A 35 -9.13 -1.06 9.45
N TRP A 36 -9.38 -0.45 8.29
CA TRP A 36 -8.51 -0.54 7.10
C TRP A 36 -7.41 0.53 7.05
N ALA A 37 -7.33 1.45 8.01
CA ALA A 37 -6.30 2.49 8.05
C ALA A 37 -4.94 1.96 8.59
N GLN A 38 -4.39 0.92 7.95
CA GLN A 38 -3.13 0.28 8.39
C GLN A 38 -1.92 0.99 7.76
N GLY A 39 -1.45 2.09 8.37
CA GLY A 39 -0.22 2.80 7.96
C GLY A 39 1.08 2.23 8.56
N VAL A 40 0.97 1.14 9.33
CA VAL A 40 2.05 0.50 10.07
C VAL A 40 1.98 -1.01 9.89
N HIS A 41 3.14 -1.64 9.84
CA HIS A 41 3.25 -3.08 9.79
C HIS A 41 2.78 -3.70 11.11
N PRO A 42 1.84 -4.66 11.11
CA PRO A 42 1.14 -5.12 12.32
C PRO A 42 2.02 -5.84 13.34
N ILE A 43 3.13 -6.47 12.89
CA ILE A 43 4.07 -7.18 13.78
C ILE A 43 5.27 -6.28 14.17
N SER A 44 5.99 -5.75 13.18
CA SER A 44 7.18 -4.93 13.43
C SER A 44 6.90 -3.51 13.91
N GLY A 45 5.68 -2.99 13.79
CA GLY A 45 5.34 -1.61 14.11
C GLY A 45 5.97 -0.57 13.18
N ARG A 46 6.70 -0.98 12.15
CA ARG A 46 7.37 -0.08 11.21
C ARG A 46 6.32 0.64 10.36
N LYS A 47 6.40 1.97 10.27
CA LYS A 47 5.60 2.74 9.31
C LYS A 47 5.96 2.34 7.88
N TYR A 48 4.96 2.15 7.03
CA TYR A 48 5.21 1.93 5.61
C TYR A 48 5.88 3.16 5.02
N ALA A 49 6.90 2.96 4.18
CA ALA A 49 7.54 4.05 3.48
C ALA A 49 6.53 4.66 2.49
N ASN A 50 6.51 5.99 2.41
CA ASN A 50 5.73 6.67 1.38
C ASN A 50 6.33 6.38 0.00
N VAL A 51 5.52 6.58 -1.05
CA VAL A 51 6.03 6.55 -2.42
C VAL A 51 7.08 7.65 -2.60
N MET A 52 8.19 7.32 -3.27
CA MET A 52 9.23 8.29 -3.59
C MET A 52 8.76 9.21 -4.71
N GLY A 53 8.68 10.51 -4.41
CA GLY A 53 8.49 11.56 -5.40
C GLY A 53 9.81 12.18 -5.84
N ALA A 54 9.77 13.02 -6.88
CA ALA A 54 10.94 13.71 -7.41
C ALA A 54 11.70 14.54 -6.34
N ASN A 55 10.99 15.12 -5.38
CA ASN A 55 11.60 15.88 -4.28
C ASN A 55 12.55 15.04 -3.41
N GLY A 56 12.39 13.72 -3.40
CA GLY A 56 13.29 12.80 -2.68
C GLY A 56 14.46 12.29 -3.52
N ALA A 57 14.57 12.68 -4.80
CA ALA A 57 15.58 12.13 -5.72
C ALA A 57 17.02 12.40 -5.26
N GLY A 58 17.26 13.45 -4.47
CA GLY A 58 18.59 13.73 -3.90
C GLY A 58 19.14 12.58 -3.04
N TRP A 59 18.27 11.79 -2.39
CA TRP A 59 18.71 10.60 -1.64
C TRP A 59 19.28 9.51 -2.56
N LEU A 60 18.87 9.46 -3.83
CA LEU A 60 19.38 8.50 -4.79
C LEU A 60 20.85 8.76 -5.15
N VAL A 61 21.36 9.97 -4.93
CA VAL A 61 22.76 10.35 -5.24
C VAL A 61 23.53 10.73 -3.97
N ARG A 62 23.11 10.19 -2.81
CA ARG A 62 23.79 10.41 -1.53
C ARG A 62 25.23 9.90 -1.59
N PRO A 63 26.20 10.62 -1.00
CA PRO A 63 27.62 10.27 -1.09
C PRO A 63 27.96 8.92 -0.44
N GLU A 64 27.19 8.49 0.56
CA GLU A 64 27.41 7.21 1.25
C GLU A 64 27.13 5.99 0.36
N ARG A 65 26.38 6.16 -0.75
CA ARG A 65 26.04 5.08 -1.69
C ARG A 65 27.28 4.33 -2.19
N GLU A 66 28.35 5.05 -2.51
CA GLU A 66 29.57 4.45 -3.04
C GLU A 66 30.13 3.39 -2.10
N THR A 67 30.15 3.69 -0.80
CA THR A 67 30.67 2.76 0.20
C THR A 67 29.64 1.68 0.56
N GLU A 68 28.35 2.02 0.64
CA GLU A 68 27.28 1.11 1.06
C GLU A 68 26.88 0.09 -0.02
N GLU A 69 26.81 0.54 -1.28
CA GLU A 69 26.23 -0.21 -2.39
C GLU A 69 27.28 -0.69 -3.41
N GLN A 70 28.49 -0.07 -3.43
CA GLN A 70 29.60 -0.42 -4.33
C GLN A 70 29.17 -0.63 -5.80
N PRO A 71 28.60 0.39 -6.44
CA PRO A 71 27.98 0.28 -7.77
C PRO A 71 28.96 -0.20 -8.85
N ASP A 72 30.22 0.26 -8.83
CA ASP A 72 31.25 -0.19 -9.76
C ASP A 72 31.49 -1.70 -9.66
N ALA A 73 31.67 -2.22 -8.43
CA ALA A 73 31.86 -3.65 -8.21
C ALA A 73 30.62 -4.47 -8.61
N ALA A 74 29.42 -3.90 -8.43
CA ALA A 74 28.19 -4.54 -8.87
C ALA A 74 28.11 -4.62 -10.41
N LEU A 75 28.49 -3.56 -11.12
CA LEU A 75 28.55 -3.54 -12.59
C LEU A 75 29.60 -4.51 -13.13
N ASP A 76 30.79 -4.54 -12.53
CA ASP A 76 31.86 -5.50 -12.87
C ASP A 76 31.39 -6.95 -12.70
N ALA A 77 30.65 -7.24 -11.62
CA ALA A 77 30.13 -8.56 -11.35
C ALA A 77 29.05 -9.01 -12.35
N ILE A 78 28.29 -8.08 -12.94
CA ILE A 78 27.32 -8.38 -14.00
C ILE A 78 28.04 -8.77 -15.30
N GLY A 79 29.25 -8.24 -15.55
CA GLY A 79 30.07 -8.63 -16.70
C GLY A 79 29.46 -8.22 -18.04
N ILE A 80 28.96 -7.00 -18.13
CA ILE A 80 28.32 -6.47 -19.35
C ILE A 80 29.36 -6.42 -20.48
N ALA A 81 29.10 -7.16 -21.56
CA ALA A 81 29.99 -7.17 -22.71
C ALA A 81 29.99 -5.83 -23.45
N LYS A 82 31.16 -5.41 -23.92
CA LYS A 82 31.29 -4.21 -24.76
C LYS A 82 30.37 -4.30 -26.00
N GLY A 83 29.56 -3.27 -26.20
CA GLY A 83 28.59 -3.20 -27.30
C GLY A 83 27.25 -3.89 -27.01
N ALA A 84 27.04 -4.43 -25.81
CA ALA A 84 25.72 -4.90 -25.39
C ALA A 84 24.72 -3.75 -25.32
N THR A 85 23.46 -4.05 -25.66
CA THR A 85 22.33 -3.12 -25.42
C THR A 85 21.78 -3.40 -24.03
N VAL A 86 21.77 -2.38 -23.17
CA VAL A 86 21.38 -2.49 -21.76
C VAL A 86 20.23 -1.53 -21.46
N ALA A 87 19.32 -1.94 -20.56
CA ALA A 87 18.25 -1.09 -20.05
C ALA A 87 18.35 -0.99 -18.52
N ASP A 88 18.45 0.24 -18.02
CA ASP A 88 18.40 0.56 -16.59
C ASP A 88 16.94 0.82 -16.17
N VAL A 89 16.30 -0.22 -15.62
CA VAL A 89 14.88 -0.16 -15.24
C VAL A 89 14.75 0.52 -13.89
N GLY A 90 14.11 1.68 -13.88
CA GLY A 90 13.96 2.47 -12.66
C GLY A 90 15.20 3.30 -12.31
N ALA A 91 15.95 3.76 -13.32
CA ALA A 91 17.19 4.53 -13.21
C ALA A 91 17.14 5.73 -12.23
N GLY A 92 15.96 6.25 -11.93
CA GLY A 92 15.78 7.33 -10.97
C GLY A 92 16.57 8.57 -11.39
N ALA A 93 17.61 8.94 -10.64
CA ALA A 93 18.51 10.04 -10.98
C ALA A 93 19.49 9.72 -12.14
N GLY A 94 19.50 8.48 -12.65
CA GLY A 94 20.37 8.06 -13.74
C GLY A 94 21.80 7.74 -13.31
N TYR A 95 22.02 7.38 -12.04
CA TYR A 95 23.35 7.12 -11.48
C TYR A 95 24.08 6.01 -12.25
N ILE A 96 23.50 4.80 -12.25
CA ILE A 96 24.06 3.62 -12.90
C ILE A 96 24.11 3.78 -14.43
N THR A 97 23.10 4.43 -15.02
CA THR A 97 23.12 4.77 -16.45
C THR A 97 24.30 5.67 -16.82
N SER A 98 24.67 6.62 -15.96
CA SER A 98 25.81 7.52 -16.20
C SER A 98 27.14 6.74 -16.18
N ASP A 99 27.28 5.79 -15.26
CA ASP A 99 28.46 4.95 -15.15
C ASP A 99 28.59 4.00 -16.36
N LEU A 100 27.47 3.42 -16.81
CA LEU A 100 27.40 2.59 -18.03
C LEU A 100 27.78 3.32 -19.31
N LEU A 101 27.59 4.64 -19.39
CA LEU A 101 27.96 5.44 -20.56
C LEU A 101 29.47 5.69 -20.66
N ILE A 102 30.21 5.55 -19.56
CA ILE A 102 31.63 5.91 -19.45
C ILE A 102 32.53 4.65 -19.43
N SER A 103 31.94 3.47 -19.19
CA SER A 103 32.59 2.15 -19.19
C SER A 103 32.77 1.57 -20.61
#